data_AF-A0A1W7CTG1-F1
#
_entry.id   AF-A0A1W7CTG1-F1
#
_cell.length_a   1.000
_cell.length_b   1.000
_cell.length_c   1.000
_cell.angle_alpha   90.00
_cell.angle_beta   90.00
_cell.angle_gamma   90.00
#
_symmetry.space_group_name_H-M   'P 1'
#
loop_
_entity.id
_entity.type
_entity.pdbx_description
1 polymer ?
#
loop_
_entity_poly.entity_id
_entity_poly.type
_entity_poly.pdbx_seq_one_letter_code
_entity_poly.pdbx_strand_id
1 'polypeptide(L)'
;MSDRVKTNRRLRRAGLLTALASLPAMATVMFTGGSAAAHGAPMDPGSRTYLCWKYSLDSTGAVNPTNPACQAALDKGGPNAFYNWFSVLQSNGGGRTEGFIPDGQLCSGAATVNDFSGFDLPHADWPYTSVTAGDTYEFTYNPWAHHPGTFHQYVTEDGWDPTQPLTWDDIEDEPFHSETDPPYRGSVGNAESEYYWESQLPSDKSGRHIIYTVWERSDSQETFYSCADVDFNGGNGEVTVPGVTDAEAERSEEAAAAFEERNAPQVSGALGTQHEHGAHAGHGSHGTLSPVVAAVVRAAGGLLPG
;
A
#
# COMPACT_ATOMS: atom_id res chain seq x y z
N MET A 1 11.17 -51.47 -65.15
CA MET A 1 10.69 -51.70 -63.76
C MET A 1 11.60 -51.05 -62.71
N SER A 2 12.21 -49.88 -62.99
CA SER A 2 13.25 -49.26 -62.14
C SER A 2 13.07 -47.75 -61.90
N ASP A 3 11.87 -47.20 -62.11
CA ASP A 3 11.65 -45.75 -61.94
C ASP A 3 10.63 -45.38 -60.85
N ARG A 4 9.85 -46.33 -60.31
CA ARG A 4 8.90 -46.04 -59.21
C ARG A 4 9.49 -46.11 -57.79
N VAL A 5 10.68 -46.69 -57.61
CA VAL A 5 11.27 -46.89 -56.28
C VAL A 5 12.08 -45.67 -55.80
N LYS A 6 12.63 -44.86 -56.71
CA LYS A 6 13.50 -43.72 -56.35
C LYS A 6 12.75 -42.50 -55.81
N THR A 7 11.51 -42.29 -56.23
CA THR A 7 10.72 -41.10 -55.86
C THR A 7 10.25 -41.15 -54.40
N ASN A 8 9.95 -42.34 -53.87
CA ASN A 8 9.49 -42.50 -52.48
C ASN A 8 10.59 -42.38 -51.41
N ARG A 9 11.88 -42.41 -51.79
CA ARG A 9 12.99 -42.25 -50.83
C ARG A 9 13.40 -40.79 -50.63
N ARG A 10 13.13 -39.90 -51.60
CA ARG A 10 13.42 -38.46 -51.50
C ARG A 10 12.37 -37.72 -50.67
N LEU A 11 11.10 -38.09 -50.79
CA LEU A 11 10.01 -37.48 -50.00
C LEU A 11 10.04 -37.86 -48.51
N ARG A 12 10.63 -39.00 -48.15
CA ARG A 12 10.81 -39.39 -46.73
C ARG A 12 11.99 -38.71 -46.02
N ARG A 13 12.90 -38.06 -46.76
CA ARG A 13 14.03 -37.30 -46.17
C ARG A 13 13.78 -35.80 -46.09
N ALA A 14 12.76 -35.27 -46.78
CA ALA A 14 12.38 -33.86 -46.69
C ALA A 14 11.43 -33.56 -45.51
N GLY A 15 10.75 -34.58 -44.95
CA GLY A 15 9.85 -34.41 -43.79
C GLY A 15 10.53 -34.42 -42.42
N LEU A 16 11.86 -34.60 -42.34
CA LEU A 16 12.61 -34.67 -41.07
C LEU A 16 13.59 -33.51 -40.86
N LEU A 17 13.56 -32.47 -41.70
CA LEU A 17 14.40 -31.28 -41.56
C LEU A 17 13.61 -29.97 -41.40
N THR A 18 12.28 -30.02 -41.44
CA THR A 18 11.39 -28.87 -41.17
C THR A 18 10.62 -29.01 -39.86
N ALA A 19 11.06 -29.90 -38.95
CA ALA A 19 10.50 -30.03 -37.59
C ALA A 19 11.51 -29.66 -36.49
N LEU A 20 12.77 -29.36 -36.85
CA LEU A 20 13.82 -28.97 -35.88
C LEU A 20 14.17 -27.47 -35.89
N ALA A 21 13.57 -26.66 -36.77
CA ALA A 21 13.80 -25.22 -36.81
C ALA A 21 12.67 -24.38 -36.19
N SER A 22 11.55 -24.99 -35.83
CA SER A 22 10.41 -24.31 -35.20
C SER A 22 10.26 -24.56 -33.69
N LEU A 23 11.08 -25.46 -33.12
CA LEU A 23 11.05 -25.77 -31.68
C LEU A 23 11.89 -24.84 -30.76
N PRO A 24 12.87 -24.03 -31.21
CA PRO A 24 13.48 -23.03 -30.32
C PRO A 24 12.70 -21.71 -30.26
N ALA A 25 11.81 -21.41 -31.21
CA ALA A 25 11.10 -20.12 -31.25
C ALA A 25 9.90 -20.03 -30.28
N MET A 26 9.46 -21.16 -29.72
CA MET A 26 8.34 -21.21 -28.75
C MET A 26 8.83 -21.30 -27.30
N ALA A 27 10.13 -21.15 -27.04
CA ALA A 27 10.70 -21.19 -25.69
C ALA A 27 11.06 -19.80 -25.14
N THR A 28 10.78 -18.72 -25.89
CA THR A 28 11.07 -17.33 -25.50
C THR A 28 9.81 -16.51 -25.28
N VAL A 29 8.75 -17.13 -24.77
CA VAL A 29 7.64 -16.37 -24.16
C VAL A 29 7.97 -16.17 -22.69
N MET A 30 8.67 -15.06 -22.45
CA MET A 30 8.40 -14.14 -21.35
C MET A 30 8.31 -14.77 -19.94
N PHE A 31 9.46 -14.99 -19.30
CA PHE A 31 9.57 -14.61 -17.89
C PHE A 31 9.71 -13.07 -17.84
N THR A 32 8.66 -12.35 -18.20
CA THR A 32 8.49 -11.00 -17.64
C THR A 32 7.96 -11.23 -16.23
N GLY A 33 8.86 -11.56 -15.30
CA GLY A 33 8.54 -11.46 -13.89
C GLY A 33 8.14 -10.01 -13.66
N GLY A 34 6.84 -9.74 -13.58
CA GLY A 34 6.38 -8.45 -13.12
C GLY A 34 6.95 -8.24 -11.72
N SER A 35 7.45 -7.05 -11.44
CA SER A 35 7.73 -6.66 -10.07
C SER A 35 6.43 -6.85 -9.29
N ALA A 36 6.41 -7.80 -8.35
CA ALA A 36 5.33 -7.86 -7.38
C ALA A 36 5.48 -6.61 -6.51
N ALA A 37 4.56 -5.66 -6.69
CA ALA A 37 4.52 -4.45 -5.88
C ALA A 37 4.03 -4.86 -4.49
N ALA A 38 4.88 -4.66 -3.48
CA ALA A 38 4.45 -4.71 -2.11
C ALA A 38 3.57 -3.48 -1.84
N HIS A 39 2.76 -3.55 -0.78
CA HIS A 39 1.86 -2.47 -0.41
C HIS A 39 1.63 -2.58 1.09
N GLY A 40 1.71 -1.45 1.79
CA GLY A 40 1.47 -1.36 3.21
C GLY A 40 1.72 0.03 3.77
N ALA A 41 1.26 0.26 4.99
CA ALA A 41 1.57 1.45 5.77
C ALA A 41 1.36 1.17 7.28
N PRO A 42 1.95 1.98 8.18
CA PRO A 42 1.66 1.94 9.61
C PRO A 42 0.17 2.16 9.88
N MET A 43 -0.36 1.32 10.76
CA MET A 43 -1.76 1.28 11.18
C MET A 43 -1.92 1.77 12.62
N ASP A 44 -0.96 1.39 13.48
CA ASP A 44 -0.86 1.87 14.85
C ASP A 44 0.62 1.97 15.29
N PRO A 45 1.16 3.17 15.59
CA PRO A 45 0.54 4.47 15.31
C PRO A 45 0.31 4.65 13.81
N GLY A 46 -0.88 5.16 13.45
CA GLY A 46 -1.32 5.23 12.06
C GLY A 46 -0.57 6.28 11.25
N SER A 47 -0.22 5.95 10.02
CA SER A 47 0.41 6.91 9.10
C SER A 47 -0.54 8.01 8.64
N ARG A 48 0.00 9.15 8.19
CA ARG A 48 -0.78 10.26 7.60
C ARG A 48 -1.71 9.77 6.50
N THR A 49 -1.20 8.97 5.56
CA THR A 49 -1.98 8.46 4.43
C THR A 49 -3.11 7.56 4.92
N TYR A 50 -2.83 6.64 5.84
CA TYR A 50 -3.83 5.74 6.40
C TYR A 50 -4.90 6.47 7.22
N LEU A 51 -4.51 7.31 8.18
CA LEU A 51 -5.47 8.04 9.03
C LEU A 51 -6.31 9.03 8.22
N CYS A 52 -5.70 9.75 7.27
CA CYS A 52 -6.48 10.62 6.39
C CYS A 52 -7.43 9.84 5.49
N TRP A 53 -7.06 8.66 4.97
CA TRP A 53 -8.00 7.81 4.27
C TRP A 53 -9.15 7.35 5.19
N LYS A 54 -8.81 6.76 6.34
CA LYS A 54 -9.76 6.19 7.32
C LYS A 54 -10.79 7.23 7.80
N TYR A 55 -10.35 8.44 8.13
CA TYR A 55 -11.21 9.50 8.70
C TYR A 55 -11.74 10.50 7.67
N SER A 56 -11.60 10.22 6.37
CA SER A 56 -12.15 11.07 5.31
C SER A 56 -13.13 10.36 4.39
N LEU A 57 -13.38 9.07 4.58
CA LEU A 57 -14.38 8.36 3.77
C LEU A 57 -15.79 8.67 4.22
N ASP A 58 -16.65 8.99 3.26
CA ASP A 58 -18.10 9.00 3.48
C ASP A 58 -18.74 7.65 3.16
N SER A 59 -20.04 7.50 3.45
CA SER A 59 -20.77 6.25 3.23
C SER A 59 -20.80 5.75 1.78
N THR A 60 -20.53 6.62 0.80
CA THR A 60 -20.42 6.24 -0.62
C THR A 60 -19.03 5.72 -0.98
N GLY A 61 -18.04 5.94 -0.11
CA GLY A 61 -16.63 5.69 -0.36
C GLY A 61 -15.92 6.88 -1.01
N ALA A 62 -16.53 8.06 -1.06
CA ALA A 62 -15.87 9.27 -1.53
C ALA A 62 -14.97 9.85 -0.44
N VAL A 63 -13.81 10.37 -0.83
CA VAL A 63 -12.88 11.07 0.07
C VAL A 63 -13.37 12.51 0.24
N ASN A 64 -13.89 12.81 1.43
CA ASN A 64 -14.48 14.08 1.85
C ASN A 64 -13.97 14.47 3.27
N PRO A 65 -12.68 14.85 3.40
CA PRO A 65 -12.07 15.20 4.69
C PRO A 65 -12.73 16.43 5.33
N THR A 66 -12.95 16.37 6.64
CA THR A 66 -13.24 17.55 7.47
C THR A 66 -12.02 18.03 8.25
N ASN A 67 -11.04 17.14 8.49
CA ASN A 67 -9.74 17.50 9.05
C ASN A 67 -8.99 18.49 8.11
N PRO A 68 -8.49 19.64 8.61
CA PRO A 68 -7.83 20.63 7.77
C PRO A 68 -6.58 20.14 7.04
N ALA A 69 -5.75 19.31 7.69
CA ALA A 69 -4.52 18.79 7.08
C ALA A 69 -4.84 17.80 5.95
N CYS A 70 -5.77 16.86 6.20
CA CYS A 70 -6.24 15.92 5.19
C CYS A 70 -6.95 16.64 4.03
N GLN A 71 -7.71 17.71 4.28
CA GLN A 71 -8.28 18.53 3.20
C GLN A 71 -7.18 19.22 2.37
N ALA A 72 -6.16 19.78 3.00
CA ALA A 72 -5.02 20.38 2.29
C ALA A 72 -4.26 19.33 1.45
N ALA A 73 -4.10 18.11 1.98
CA ALA A 73 -3.49 17.00 1.26
C ALA A 73 -4.32 16.60 0.02
N LEU A 74 -5.65 16.52 0.17
CA LEU A 74 -6.58 16.25 -0.92
C LEU A 74 -6.50 17.34 -2.00
N ASP A 75 -6.51 18.61 -1.61
CA ASP A 75 -6.42 19.75 -2.54
C ASP A 75 -5.12 19.74 -3.34
N LYS A 76 -4.04 19.22 -2.74
CA LYS A 76 -2.70 19.15 -3.34
C LYS A 76 -2.50 17.94 -4.25
N GLY A 77 -2.75 16.72 -3.75
CA GLY A 77 -2.42 15.46 -4.42
C GLY A 77 -3.63 14.72 -5.03
N GLY A 78 -4.85 15.17 -4.73
CA GLY A 78 -6.08 14.53 -5.18
C GLY A 78 -6.41 13.22 -4.45
N PRO A 79 -7.57 12.62 -4.77
CA PRO A 79 -8.11 11.49 -3.99
C PRO A 79 -7.39 10.16 -4.26
N ASN A 80 -6.64 10.03 -5.36
CA ASN A 80 -5.95 8.77 -5.69
C ASN A 80 -4.94 8.37 -4.61
N ALA A 81 -4.23 9.33 -4.01
CA ALA A 81 -3.27 9.05 -2.95
C ALA A 81 -3.95 8.48 -1.69
N PHE A 82 -5.19 8.88 -1.41
CA PHE A 82 -5.98 8.36 -0.30
C PHE A 82 -6.42 6.93 -0.57
N TYR A 83 -6.94 6.62 -1.77
CA TYR A 83 -7.33 5.24 -2.10
C TYR A 83 -6.16 4.27 -2.22
N ASN A 84 -4.94 4.79 -2.37
CA ASN A 84 -3.71 4.00 -2.45
C ASN A 84 -2.79 4.32 -1.26
N TRP A 85 -3.36 4.57 -0.08
CA TRP A 85 -2.67 4.99 1.14
C TRP A 85 -1.48 4.09 1.53
N PHE A 86 -1.51 2.84 1.10
CA PHE A 86 -0.52 1.77 1.29
C PHE A 86 0.60 1.73 0.23
N SER A 87 0.71 2.72 -0.68
CA SER A 87 1.62 2.65 -1.84
C SER A 87 2.70 3.74 -1.87
N VAL A 88 3.07 4.28 -0.71
CA VAL A 88 4.15 5.28 -0.60
C VAL A 88 5.51 4.57 -0.74
N LEU A 89 5.96 4.40 -1.98
CA LEU A 89 7.12 3.55 -2.31
C LEU A 89 8.08 4.16 -3.33
N GLN A 90 9.34 3.73 -3.24
CA GLN A 90 10.36 3.84 -4.28
C GLN A 90 10.76 2.45 -4.77
N SER A 91 10.49 2.13 -6.04
CA SER A 91 10.83 0.81 -6.60
C SER A 91 12.35 0.53 -6.64
N ASN A 92 13.18 1.55 -6.52
CA ASN A 92 14.63 1.46 -6.47
C ASN A 92 15.21 1.96 -5.13
N GLY A 93 14.41 2.09 -4.06
CA GLY A 93 14.84 2.61 -2.77
C GLY A 93 16.06 1.87 -2.20
N GLY A 94 15.97 0.55 -2.05
CA GLY A 94 17.02 -0.31 -1.49
C GLY A 94 17.48 0.16 -0.11
N GLY A 95 16.52 0.51 0.76
CA GLY A 95 16.78 0.98 2.13
C GLY A 95 17.34 2.39 2.24
N ARG A 96 17.60 3.08 1.13
CA ARG A 96 18.21 4.42 1.14
C ARG A 96 17.26 5.48 1.69
N THR A 97 17.82 6.38 2.48
CA THR A 97 17.12 7.44 3.21
C THR A 97 17.71 8.81 2.83
N GLU A 98 18.55 9.38 3.69
CA GLU A 98 19.23 10.66 3.49
C GLU A 98 20.09 10.66 2.21
N GLY A 99 20.07 11.77 1.49
CA GLY A 99 20.76 11.92 0.21
C GLY A 99 20.09 11.17 -0.95
N PHE A 100 19.02 10.41 -0.69
CA PHE A 100 18.18 9.78 -1.71
C PHE A 100 16.77 10.37 -1.75
N ILE A 101 16.05 10.39 -0.63
CA ILE A 101 14.79 11.11 -0.51
C ILE A 101 15.11 12.58 -0.20
N PRO A 102 14.65 13.56 -1.00
CA PRO A 102 14.91 14.96 -0.72
C PRO A 102 14.22 15.45 0.56
N ASP A 103 14.81 16.46 1.21
CA ASP A 103 14.14 17.22 2.27
C ASP A 103 12.77 17.73 1.81
N GLY A 104 11.80 17.71 2.72
CA GLY A 104 10.42 18.07 2.45
C GLY A 104 9.66 17.05 1.60
N GLN A 105 10.22 15.85 1.35
CA GLN A 105 9.55 14.77 0.61
C GLN A 105 9.59 13.43 1.36
N LEU A 106 9.88 13.45 2.66
CA LEU A 106 10.01 12.24 3.47
C LEU A 106 8.66 11.49 3.55
N CYS A 107 7.55 12.21 3.80
CA CYS A 107 6.23 11.61 4.01
C CYS A 107 5.56 11.14 2.73
N SER A 108 5.88 11.73 1.57
CA SER A 108 5.53 11.20 0.25
C SER A 108 6.51 10.14 -0.24
N GLY A 109 7.63 9.94 0.44
CA GLY A 109 8.74 9.11 -0.01
C GLY A 109 9.27 9.50 -1.39
N ALA A 110 9.07 10.75 -1.83
CA ALA A 110 9.27 11.23 -3.20
C ALA A 110 8.63 10.31 -4.28
N ALA A 111 7.57 9.59 -3.91
CA ALA A 111 7.01 8.52 -4.72
C ALA A 111 6.40 9.05 -6.02
N THR A 112 6.57 8.27 -7.10
CA THR A 112 6.04 8.62 -8.43
C THR A 112 4.87 7.73 -8.87
N VAL A 113 4.50 6.74 -8.05
CA VAL A 113 3.39 5.81 -8.34
C VAL A 113 2.02 6.46 -8.16
N ASN A 114 1.91 7.41 -7.23
CA ASN A 114 0.79 8.33 -7.03
C ASN A 114 1.35 9.68 -6.55
N ASP A 115 0.57 10.76 -6.66
CA ASP A 115 0.97 12.06 -6.12
C ASP A 115 0.68 12.14 -4.60
N PHE A 116 1.69 11.77 -3.81
CA PHE A 116 1.63 11.88 -2.35
C PHE A 116 2.12 13.22 -1.79
N SER A 117 2.42 14.21 -2.65
CA SER A 117 3.03 15.48 -2.21
C SER A 117 2.15 16.31 -1.27
N GLY A 118 0.85 16.00 -1.19
CA GLY A 118 -0.05 16.57 -0.19
C GLY A 118 0.28 16.15 1.25
N PHE A 119 0.89 14.98 1.44
CA PHE A 119 1.25 14.44 2.76
C PHE A 119 2.57 15.00 3.31
N ASP A 120 3.32 15.74 2.49
CA ASP A 120 4.52 16.50 2.90
C ASP A 120 4.19 17.89 3.44
N LEU A 121 2.93 18.34 3.35
CA LEU A 121 2.57 19.70 3.72
C LEU A 121 2.81 19.95 5.23
N PRO A 122 3.48 21.06 5.59
CA PRO A 122 3.60 21.47 6.98
C PRO A 122 2.23 21.87 7.53
N HIS A 123 1.78 21.20 8.58
CA HIS A 123 0.46 21.41 9.17
C HIS A 123 0.42 20.95 10.63
N ALA A 124 -0.13 21.77 11.53
CA ALA A 124 -0.27 21.40 12.95
C ALA A 124 -1.39 20.37 13.21
N ASP A 125 -2.40 20.36 12.32
CA ASP A 125 -3.62 19.56 12.47
C ASP A 125 -3.57 18.16 11.84
N TRP A 126 -2.38 17.60 11.54
CA TRP A 126 -2.29 16.20 11.13
C TRP A 126 -2.90 15.28 12.22
N PRO A 127 -3.72 14.27 11.84
CA PRO A 127 -4.18 13.25 12.78
C PRO A 127 -3.00 12.57 13.46
N TYR A 128 -3.10 12.30 14.76
CA TYR A 128 -1.99 11.76 15.53
C TYR A 128 -2.42 10.71 16.56
N THR A 129 -1.49 9.85 16.94
CA THR A 129 -1.67 8.86 18.01
C THR A 129 -1.01 9.33 19.30
N SER A 130 -1.74 9.30 20.41
CA SER A 130 -1.20 9.63 21.75
C SER A 130 -0.43 8.44 22.31
N VAL A 131 0.80 8.67 22.78
CA VAL A 131 1.71 7.63 23.26
C VAL A 131 2.44 8.05 24.54
N THR A 132 3.08 7.09 25.20
CA THR A 132 3.87 7.32 26.41
C THR A 132 5.35 7.04 26.14
N ALA A 133 6.20 8.03 26.42
CA ALA A 133 7.65 7.90 26.26
C ALA A 133 8.21 6.80 27.17
N GLY A 134 9.08 5.94 26.63
CA GLY A 134 9.72 4.84 27.37
C GLY A 134 8.86 3.59 27.58
N ASP A 135 7.57 3.62 27.23
CA ASP A 135 6.70 2.46 27.33
C ASP A 135 6.96 1.48 26.18
N THR A 136 6.67 0.20 26.43
CA THR A 136 6.56 -0.81 25.37
C THR A 136 5.24 -0.61 24.64
N TYR A 137 5.30 -0.52 23.31
CA TYR A 137 4.16 -0.28 22.44
C TYR A 137 4.04 -1.41 21.40
N GLU A 138 2.82 -1.88 21.11
CA GLU A 138 2.58 -2.79 19.98
C GLU A 138 2.42 -1.96 18.70
N PHE A 139 3.36 -2.10 17.78
CA PHE A 139 3.30 -1.48 16.47
C PHE A 139 2.57 -2.40 15.49
N THR A 140 1.72 -1.83 14.66
CA THR A 140 1.03 -2.56 13.59
C THR A 140 1.24 -1.90 12.23
N TYR A 141 1.46 -2.72 11.21
CA TYR A 141 1.73 -2.28 9.85
C TYR A 141 0.96 -3.17 8.87
N ASN A 142 0.18 -2.57 7.97
CA ASN A 142 -0.65 -3.34 7.06
C ASN A 142 0.19 -4.03 5.97
N PRO A 143 0.08 -5.36 5.77
CA PRO A 143 0.73 -6.10 4.70
C PRO A 143 -0.22 -6.29 3.52
N TRP A 144 -0.76 -5.21 2.94
CA TRP A 144 -1.70 -5.29 1.80
C TRP A 144 -1.20 -6.27 0.74
N ALA A 145 0.10 -6.21 0.44
CA ALA A 145 0.84 -7.32 -0.14
C ALA A 145 2.00 -7.71 0.78
N HIS A 146 1.95 -8.93 1.32
CA HIS A 146 2.96 -9.46 2.24
C HIS A 146 4.30 -9.73 1.53
N HIS A 147 5.38 -9.19 2.05
CA HIS A 147 6.75 -9.38 1.57
C HIS A 147 7.77 -9.45 2.73
N PRO A 148 8.91 -10.15 2.57
CA PRO A 148 9.96 -10.14 3.59
C PRO A 148 10.75 -8.82 3.57
N GLY A 149 11.33 -8.46 4.72
CA GLY A 149 12.09 -7.22 4.85
C GLY A 149 12.28 -6.76 6.28
N THR A 150 12.93 -5.61 6.42
CA THR A 150 13.20 -4.96 7.70
C THR A 150 12.46 -3.62 7.77
N PHE A 151 11.81 -3.38 8.90
CA PHE A 151 11.11 -2.15 9.24
C PHE A 151 11.98 -1.33 10.17
N HIS A 152 12.58 -0.25 9.68
CA HIS A 152 13.37 0.68 10.48
C HIS A 152 12.48 1.84 10.94
N GLN A 153 12.43 2.08 12.25
CA GLN A 153 11.66 3.16 12.85
C GLN A 153 12.57 4.23 13.40
N TYR A 154 12.41 5.43 12.88
CA TYR A 154 13.07 6.65 13.32
C TYR A 154 12.06 7.56 14.01
N VAL A 155 12.55 8.53 14.77
CA VAL A 155 11.71 9.57 15.38
C VAL A 155 12.33 10.93 15.11
N THR A 156 11.52 11.97 15.03
CA THR A 156 12.01 13.36 14.95
C THR A 156 12.82 13.77 16.18
N GLU A 157 13.79 14.65 16.00
CA GLU A 157 14.54 15.33 17.06
C GLU A 157 13.63 16.20 17.96
N ASP A 158 14.12 16.54 19.15
CA ASP A 158 13.44 17.48 20.04
C ASP A 158 13.45 18.90 19.46
N GLY A 159 12.30 19.56 19.51
CA GLY A 159 12.14 20.92 18.98
C GLY A 159 11.75 20.99 17.50
N TRP A 160 11.56 19.84 16.84
CA TRP A 160 10.91 19.76 15.53
C TRP A 160 9.55 20.51 15.54
N ASP A 161 9.30 21.28 14.48
CA ASP A 161 8.09 22.09 14.32
C ASP A 161 7.21 21.51 13.21
N PRO A 162 5.99 21.00 13.52
CA PRO A 162 5.07 20.46 12.52
C PRO A 162 4.59 21.48 11.48
N THR A 163 4.84 22.78 11.71
CA THR A 163 4.51 23.86 10.79
C THR A 163 5.66 24.22 9.82
N GLN A 164 6.78 23.51 9.89
CA GLN A 164 7.86 23.56 8.90
C GLN A 164 7.94 22.27 8.07
N PRO A 165 8.44 22.33 6.82
CA PRO A 165 8.69 21.12 6.03
C PRO A 165 9.66 20.19 6.78
N LEU A 166 9.32 18.90 6.88
CA LEU A 166 10.18 17.90 7.51
C LEU A 166 11.44 17.66 6.67
N THR A 167 12.61 17.73 7.29
CA THR A 167 13.92 17.49 6.68
C THR A 167 14.63 16.33 7.35
N TRP A 168 15.74 15.86 6.77
CA TRP A 168 16.56 14.83 7.42
C TRP A 168 17.26 15.33 8.69
N ASP A 169 17.59 16.63 8.76
CA ASP A 169 18.12 17.26 9.99
C ASP A 169 17.09 17.29 11.14
N ASP A 170 15.81 17.01 10.86
CA ASP A 170 14.76 16.90 11.88
C ASP A 170 14.57 15.46 12.40
N ILE A 171 15.26 14.46 11.84
CA ILE A 171 15.11 13.04 12.17
C ILE A 171 16.36 12.57 12.92
N GLU A 172 16.19 11.82 14.01
CA GLU A 172 17.31 11.19 14.70
C GLU A 172 18.10 10.27 13.74
N ASP A 173 19.43 10.37 13.74
CA ASP A 173 20.33 9.68 12.80
C ASP A 173 20.16 8.15 12.78
N GLU A 174 19.80 7.57 13.92
CA GLU A 174 19.67 6.12 14.10
C GLU A 174 18.22 5.73 14.38
N PRO A 175 17.74 4.60 13.82
CA PRO A 175 16.43 4.11 14.16
C PRO A 175 16.41 3.67 15.62
N PHE A 176 15.39 4.06 16.38
CA PHE A 176 15.22 3.58 17.76
C PHE A 176 14.82 2.11 17.81
N HIS A 177 14.28 1.58 16.71
CA HIS A 177 13.92 0.17 16.57
C HIS A 177 14.04 -0.32 15.12
N SER A 178 14.36 -1.60 14.96
CA SER A 178 14.33 -2.28 13.66
C SER A 178 13.83 -3.71 13.82
N GLU A 179 12.78 -4.06 13.09
CA GLU A 179 12.16 -5.39 13.14
C GLU A 179 12.30 -6.08 11.77
N THR A 180 12.76 -7.33 11.73
CA THR A 180 12.94 -8.09 10.48
C THR A 180 11.98 -9.26 10.42
N ASP A 181 11.23 -9.35 9.32
CA ASP A 181 10.23 -10.40 9.07
C ASP A 181 9.28 -10.62 10.28
N PRO A 182 8.61 -9.56 10.79
CA PRO A 182 7.69 -9.69 11.91
C PRO A 182 6.57 -10.70 11.61
N PRO A 183 6.00 -11.33 12.64
CA PRO A 183 4.81 -12.14 12.46
C PRO A 183 3.67 -11.28 11.89
N TYR A 184 2.75 -11.90 11.17
CA TYR A 184 1.54 -11.24 10.69
C TYR A 184 0.29 -12.05 10.99
N ARG A 185 -0.84 -11.35 11.12
CA ARG A 185 -2.18 -11.92 11.25
C ARG A 185 -3.12 -11.30 10.21
N GLY A 186 -4.17 -12.03 9.83
CA GLY A 186 -5.09 -11.63 8.77
C GLY A 186 -4.82 -12.27 7.40
N SER A 187 -5.38 -11.69 6.34
CA SER A 187 -5.27 -12.17 4.95
C SER A 187 -4.86 -11.01 4.02
N VAL A 188 -3.84 -11.22 3.18
CA VAL A 188 -3.36 -10.20 2.22
C VAL A 188 -4.51 -9.59 1.39
N GLY A 189 -4.38 -8.31 1.05
CA GLY A 189 -5.40 -7.54 0.34
C GLY A 189 -6.60 -7.12 1.22
N ASN A 190 -6.39 -7.01 2.53
CA ASN A 190 -7.38 -6.54 3.50
C ASN A 190 -6.72 -5.52 4.44
N ALA A 191 -7.37 -4.37 4.67
CA ALA A 191 -6.89 -3.32 5.56
C ALA A 191 -6.75 -3.77 7.03
N GLU A 192 -7.46 -4.80 7.48
CA GLU A 192 -7.37 -5.34 8.86
C GLU A 192 -6.19 -6.31 9.06
N SER A 193 -5.44 -6.63 8.00
CA SER A 193 -4.23 -7.44 8.17
C SER A 193 -3.11 -6.60 8.75
N GLU A 194 -2.26 -7.23 9.54
CA GLU A 194 -1.17 -6.53 10.22
C GLU A 194 0.03 -7.45 10.44
N TYR A 195 1.20 -6.96 10.02
CA TYR A 195 2.44 -7.25 10.75
C TYR A 195 2.32 -6.61 12.13
N TYR A 196 2.85 -7.27 13.16
CA TYR A 196 2.85 -6.74 14.51
C TYR A 196 4.14 -7.09 15.26
N TRP A 197 4.61 -6.17 16.10
CA TRP A 197 5.77 -6.36 16.98
C TRP A 197 5.71 -5.39 18.15
N GLU A 198 6.45 -5.68 19.21
CA GLU A 198 6.60 -4.79 20.36
C GLU A 198 7.95 -4.11 20.32
N SER A 199 7.98 -2.80 20.55
CA SER A 199 9.22 -2.07 20.80
C SER A 199 9.05 -0.98 21.85
N GLN A 200 10.15 -0.65 22.53
CA GLN A 200 10.15 0.45 23.48
C GLN A 200 10.21 1.77 22.72
N LEU A 201 9.28 2.68 23.02
CA LEU A 201 9.31 4.05 22.54
C LEU A 201 10.49 4.81 23.18
N PRO A 202 11.11 5.77 22.47
CA PRO A 202 12.14 6.65 23.05
C PRO A 202 11.66 7.29 24.36
N SER A 203 12.52 7.27 25.39
CA SER A 203 12.14 7.68 26.75
C SER A 203 12.32 9.17 27.04
N ASP A 204 12.94 9.89 26.13
CA ASP A 204 13.30 11.30 26.21
C ASP A 204 12.44 12.22 25.34
N LYS A 205 11.40 11.70 24.69
CA LYS A 205 10.48 12.46 23.84
C LYS A 205 9.30 13.05 24.60
N SER A 206 8.81 14.20 24.16
CA SER A 206 7.61 14.84 24.73
C SER A 206 6.90 15.71 23.70
N GLY A 207 5.57 15.71 23.70
CA GLY A 207 4.78 16.47 22.74
C GLY A 207 4.77 15.86 21.33
N ARG A 208 4.51 16.71 20.32
CA ARG A 208 4.32 16.28 18.92
C ARG A 208 5.62 15.86 18.28
N HIS A 209 5.60 14.69 17.65
CA HIS A 209 6.70 14.12 16.88
C HIS A 209 6.17 13.32 15.69
N ILE A 210 7.07 12.90 14.80
CA ILE A 210 6.79 11.91 13.76
C ILE A 210 7.60 10.66 14.06
N ILE A 211 6.95 9.49 13.99
CA ILE A 211 7.62 8.21 13.80
C ILE A 211 7.71 7.97 12.29
N TYR A 212 8.94 7.91 11.79
CA TYR A 212 9.22 7.69 10.37
C TYR A 212 9.64 6.25 10.15
N THR A 213 8.85 5.51 9.37
CA THR A 213 9.10 4.09 9.11
C THR A 213 9.61 3.89 7.69
N VAL A 214 10.72 3.16 7.57
CA VAL A 214 11.31 2.69 6.31
C VAL A 214 11.19 1.17 6.26
N TRP A 215 10.38 0.64 5.34
CA TRP A 215 10.31 -0.79 5.08
C TRP A 215 11.20 -1.14 3.90
N GLU A 216 12.39 -1.67 4.19
CA GLU A 216 13.33 -2.19 3.20
C GLU A 216 13.02 -3.66 2.91
N ARG A 217 12.60 -3.96 1.67
CA ARG A 217 12.39 -5.35 1.26
C ARG A 217 13.70 -6.09 1.08
N SER A 218 13.73 -7.36 1.48
CA SER A 218 14.88 -8.24 1.28
C SER A 218 14.86 -9.03 -0.03
N ASP A 219 13.71 -9.03 -0.72
CA ASP A 219 13.48 -9.74 -1.99
C ASP A 219 13.42 -8.81 -3.23
N SER A 220 13.59 -7.49 -3.06
CA SER A 220 13.62 -6.50 -4.13
C SER A 220 14.30 -5.19 -3.68
N GLN A 221 14.50 -4.23 -4.60
CA GLN A 221 14.96 -2.89 -4.25
C GLN A 221 13.81 -1.96 -3.83
N GLU A 222 12.57 -2.43 -3.80
CA GLU A 222 11.44 -1.60 -3.42
C GLU A 222 11.47 -1.27 -1.92
N THR A 223 11.24 0.00 -1.58
CA THR A 223 11.27 0.50 -0.20
C THR A 223 10.05 1.38 0.03
N PHE A 224 9.38 1.20 1.17
CA PHE A 224 8.23 2.01 1.58
C PHE A 224 8.63 3.01 2.65
N TYR A 225 8.02 4.18 2.60
CA TYR A 225 8.30 5.29 3.51
C TYR A 225 6.99 5.80 4.07
N SER A 226 6.94 6.11 5.36
CA SER A 226 5.70 6.57 5.98
C SER A 226 5.95 7.43 7.20
N CYS A 227 5.18 8.50 7.34
CA CYS A 227 5.12 9.33 8.54
C CYS A 227 3.87 8.99 9.36
N ALA A 228 4.05 8.65 10.63
CA ALA A 228 2.98 8.59 11.63
C ALA A 228 3.18 9.73 12.63
N ASP A 229 2.26 10.69 12.68
CA ASP A 229 2.30 11.74 13.69
C ASP A 229 1.87 11.17 15.04
N VAL A 230 2.65 11.46 16.08
CA VAL A 230 2.39 11.03 17.45
C VAL A 230 2.44 12.21 18.41
N ASP A 231 1.85 12.04 19.58
CA ASP A 231 1.96 12.98 20.70
C ASP A 231 2.41 12.22 21.96
N PHE A 232 3.63 12.47 22.42
CA PHE A 232 4.18 11.92 23.65
C PHE A 232 3.61 12.67 24.86
N ASN A 233 2.34 12.40 25.17
CA ASN A 233 1.53 13.09 26.17
C ASN A 233 1.03 12.18 27.30
N GLY A 234 1.47 10.91 27.33
CA GLY A 234 1.05 9.91 28.32
C GLY A 234 -0.15 9.07 27.89
N GLY A 235 -0.51 9.08 26.61
CA GLY A 235 -1.54 8.21 26.03
C GLY A 235 -1.03 6.79 25.74
N ASN A 236 -1.93 5.95 25.24
CA ASN A 236 -1.70 4.54 24.95
C ASN A 236 -2.45 4.09 23.68
N GLY A 237 -2.24 4.82 22.59
CA GLY A 237 -2.75 4.49 21.26
C GLY A 237 -4.01 5.24 20.85
N GLU A 238 -4.47 6.22 21.63
CA GLU A 238 -5.65 6.99 21.26
C GLU A 238 -5.38 7.88 20.05
N VAL A 239 -6.17 7.72 19.00
CA VAL A 239 -6.11 8.57 17.82
C VAL A 239 -6.91 9.85 18.04
N THR A 240 -6.29 11.00 17.79
CA THR A 240 -6.97 12.30 17.73
C THR A 240 -6.93 12.81 16.29
N VAL A 241 -8.09 13.25 15.79
CA VAL A 241 -8.25 13.82 14.45
C VAL A 241 -8.68 15.28 14.60
N PRO A 242 -7.76 16.26 14.58
CA PRO A 242 -8.09 17.65 14.81
C PRO A 242 -9.16 18.18 13.84
N GLY A 243 -10.10 18.99 14.35
CA GLY A 243 -11.20 19.53 13.53
C GLY A 243 -12.30 18.53 13.18
N VAL A 244 -12.26 17.31 13.73
CA VAL A 244 -13.30 16.27 13.54
C VAL A 244 -13.92 15.94 14.89
N THR A 245 -15.25 15.89 14.95
CA THR A 245 -15.97 15.46 16.16
C THR A 245 -15.98 13.94 16.30
N ASP A 246 -16.13 13.41 17.52
CA ASP A 246 -16.21 11.96 17.77
C ASP A 246 -17.27 11.29 16.88
N ALA A 247 -18.45 11.91 16.72
CA ALA A 247 -19.52 11.40 15.88
C ALA A 247 -19.19 11.42 14.37
N GLU A 248 -18.32 12.32 13.90
CA GLU A 248 -17.82 12.32 12.52
C GLU A 248 -16.72 11.28 12.32
N ALA A 249 -15.84 11.11 13.32
CA ALA A 249 -14.83 10.08 13.32
C ALA A 249 -15.48 8.69 13.25
N GLU A 250 -16.40 8.37 14.15
CA GLU A 250 -17.14 7.09 14.17
C GLU A 250 -17.82 6.78 12.82
N ARG A 251 -18.47 7.78 12.20
CA ARG A 251 -19.08 7.61 10.87
C ARG A 251 -18.06 7.31 9.78
N SER A 252 -16.90 7.94 9.84
CA SER A 252 -15.84 7.74 8.84
C SER A 252 -15.20 6.36 9.00
N GLU A 253 -15.05 5.88 10.23
CA GLU A 253 -14.59 4.52 10.52
C GLU A 253 -15.57 3.47 10.01
N GLU A 254 -16.88 3.64 10.25
CA GLU A 254 -17.91 2.76 9.70
C GLU A 254 -17.89 2.77 8.17
N ALA A 255 -17.73 3.95 7.56
CA ALA A 255 -17.62 4.10 6.12
C ALA A 255 -16.38 3.41 5.55
N ALA A 256 -15.23 3.52 6.22
CA ALA A 256 -13.98 2.86 5.84
C ALA A 256 -14.10 1.33 5.92
N ALA A 257 -14.65 0.81 7.02
CA ALA A 257 -14.92 -0.62 7.16
C ALA A 257 -15.86 -1.14 6.06
N ALA A 258 -16.94 -0.39 5.77
CA ALA A 258 -17.87 -0.75 4.69
C ALA A 258 -17.24 -0.63 3.30
N PHE A 259 -16.31 0.31 3.09
CA PHE A 259 -15.56 0.44 1.84
C PHE A 259 -14.66 -0.78 1.62
N GLU A 260 -13.94 -1.20 2.66
CA GLU A 260 -13.11 -2.40 2.62
C GLU A 260 -13.94 -3.65 2.33
N GLU A 261 -15.07 -3.85 3.01
CA GLU A 261 -15.94 -5.01 2.75
C GLU A 261 -16.41 -5.08 1.29
N ARG A 262 -16.77 -3.93 0.69
CA ARG A 262 -17.21 -3.85 -0.72
C ARG A 262 -16.07 -4.13 -1.72
N ASN A 263 -14.85 -3.77 -1.38
CA ASN A 263 -13.69 -3.85 -2.28
C ASN A 263 -12.76 -5.03 -1.98
N ALA A 264 -13.01 -5.76 -0.89
CA ALA A 264 -12.26 -6.95 -0.53
C ALA A 264 -12.30 -7.96 -1.69
N PRO A 265 -11.15 -8.59 -2.03
CA PRO A 265 -11.11 -9.64 -3.03
C PRO A 265 -12.14 -10.71 -2.69
N GLN A 266 -13.19 -10.84 -3.50
CA GLN A 266 -14.17 -11.91 -3.32
C GLN A 266 -13.45 -13.23 -3.55
N VAL A 267 -13.08 -13.92 -2.46
CA VAL A 267 -12.64 -15.31 -2.54
C VAL A 267 -13.86 -16.07 -3.04
N SER A 268 -13.90 -16.36 -4.35
CA SER A 268 -14.93 -17.24 -4.91
C SER A 268 -14.67 -18.66 -4.43
N GLY A 269 -15.00 -18.90 -3.17
CA GLY A 269 -15.16 -20.23 -2.61
C GLY A 269 -16.40 -20.84 -3.25
N ALA A 270 -16.17 -21.67 -4.25
CA ALA A 270 -17.14 -22.66 -4.66
C ALA A 270 -17.39 -23.61 -3.46
N LEU A 271 -18.33 -23.25 -2.59
CA LEU A 271 -19.06 -24.13 -1.67
C LEU A 271 -20.27 -23.34 -1.19
N GLY A 272 -21.40 -23.57 -1.85
CA GLY A 272 -22.64 -22.86 -1.56
C GLY A 272 -23.20 -23.17 -0.18
N THR A 273 -23.59 -22.13 0.53
CA THR A 273 -24.69 -22.18 1.48
C THR A 273 -25.72 -21.15 1.03
N GLN A 274 -26.79 -21.63 0.42
CA GLN A 274 -27.95 -20.83 0.10
C GLN A 274 -28.61 -20.44 1.44
N HIS A 275 -28.62 -19.15 1.76
CA HIS A 275 -29.62 -18.61 2.67
C HIS A 275 -30.90 -18.42 1.86
N GLU A 276 -31.87 -19.31 2.07
CA GLU A 276 -33.19 -19.22 1.47
C GLU A 276 -33.95 -18.01 2.04
N HIS A 277 -34.31 -17.07 1.17
CA HIS A 277 -35.55 -16.29 1.33
C HIS A 277 -36.31 -16.24 0.01
N GLY A 278 -37.34 -17.09 -0.05
CA GLY A 278 -38.67 -16.79 -0.58
C GLY A 278 -38.81 -16.10 -1.94
N ALA A 279 -38.96 -16.94 -2.97
CA ALA A 279 -39.94 -16.84 -4.06
C ALA A 279 -40.19 -15.47 -4.74
N HIS A 280 -39.76 -15.37 -6.01
CA HIS A 280 -40.65 -14.99 -7.12
C HIS A 280 -40.17 -15.64 -8.44
N ALA A 281 -41.08 -16.37 -9.09
CA ALA A 281 -40.88 -17.00 -10.38
C ALA A 281 -41.20 -16.02 -11.53
N GLY A 282 -40.35 -15.98 -12.56
CA GLY A 282 -40.66 -15.29 -13.82
C GLY A 282 -39.44 -15.03 -14.71
N HIS A 283 -39.23 -15.93 -15.68
CA HIS A 283 -38.19 -15.95 -16.71
C HIS A 283 -37.91 -14.63 -17.47
N GLY A 284 -36.64 -14.39 -17.83
CA GLY A 284 -36.33 -13.75 -19.12
C GLY A 284 -35.03 -12.93 -19.28
N SER A 285 -33.91 -13.61 -19.50
CA SER A 285 -32.80 -13.22 -20.40
C SER A 285 -31.73 -12.18 -20.01
N HIS A 286 -30.53 -12.49 -20.54
CA HIS A 286 -29.31 -11.68 -20.75
C HIS A 286 -28.46 -11.28 -19.54
N GLY A 287 -27.50 -12.15 -19.19
CA GLY A 287 -26.32 -11.77 -18.43
C GLY A 287 -25.42 -10.83 -19.23
N THR A 288 -25.50 -9.54 -18.94
CA THR A 288 -24.46 -8.56 -19.25
C THR A 288 -23.56 -8.43 -18.02
N LEU A 289 -22.29 -8.76 -18.17
CA LEU A 289 -21.27 -8.46 -17.17
C LEU A 289 -21.22 -6.95 -16.93
N SER A 290 -21.29 -6.54 -15.67
CA SER A 290 -21.18 -5.15 -15.24
C SER A 290 -19.78 -4.59 -15.54
N PRO A 291 -19.61 -3.34 -16.03
CA PRO A 291 -18.34 -2.85 -16.57
C PRO A 291 -17.25 -2.54 -15.52
N VAL A 292 -17.47 -2.84 -14.24
CA VAL A 292 -16.64 -2.30 -13.14
C VAL A 292 -15.41 -3.16 -12.82
N VAL A 293 -15.29 -4.38 -13.35
CA VAL A 293 -14.13 -5.27 -13.06
C VAL A 293 -12.96 -5.06 -14.04
N ALA A 294 -13.08 -4.17 -15.03
CA ALA A 294 -12.02 -3.97 -16.05
C ALA A 294 -11.03 -2.82 -15.76
N ALA A 295 -11.19 -2.06 -14.67
CA ALA A 295 -10.38 -0.86 -14.43
C ALA A 295 -9.16 -1.07 -13.53
N VAL A 296 -9.11 -2.11 -12.68
CA VAL A 296 -8.02 -2.28 -11.70
C VAL A 296 -6.78 -2.99 -12.29
N VAL A 297 -6.91 -3.69 -13.44
CA VAL A 297 -5.78 -4.44 -14.04
C VAL A 297 -5.12 -3.72 -15.23
N ARG A 298 -5.63 -2.56 -15.67
CA ARG A 298 -5.17 -1.92 -16.93
C ARG A 298 -4.25 -0.70 -16.80
N ALA A 299 -3.88 -0.29 -15.58
CA ALA A 299 -3.02 0.88 -15.37
C ALA A 299 -1.50 0.58 -15.43
N ALA A 300 -1.07 -0.68 -15.53
CA ALA A 300 0.36 -1.04 -15.53
C ALA A 300 0.99 -1.23 -16.94
N GLY A 301 0.33 -0.79 -18.02
CA GLY A 301 0.81 -1.05 -19.38
C GLY A 301 0.47 0.07 -20.35
N GLY A 302 1.20 1.18 -20.28
CA GLY A 302 1.12 2.26 -21.27
C GLY A 302 2.50 2.80 -21.62
N LEU A 303 3.14 2.23 -22.65
CA LEU A 303 4.26 2.87 -23.35
C LEU A 303 3.72 3.77 -24.49
N LEU A 304 4.43 4.88 -24.66
CA LEU A 304 4.26 6.03 -25.57
C LEU A 304 3.95 5.72 -27.05
N PRO A 305 3.35 6.67 -27.81
CA PRO A 305 3.22 6.55 -29.27
C PRO A 305 4.51 6.96 -29.98
N GLY A 306 4.70 6.42 -31.19
CA GLY A 306 5.79 6.79 -32.11
C GLY A 306 5.56 8.07 -32.89
#